data_AF-A0A2V6E3Y7-F1
#
_entry.id   AF-A0A2V6E3Y7-F1
#
_cell.length_a   1.000
_cell.length_b   1.000
_cell.length_c   1.000
_cell.angle_alpha   90.00
_cell.angle_beta   90.00
_cell.angle_gamma   90.00
#
_symmetry.space_group_name_H-M   'P 1'
#
loop_
_entity.id
_entity.type
_entity.pdbx_description
1 polymer ?
#
loop_
_entity_poly.entity_id
_entity_poly.type
_entity_poly.pdbx_seq_one_letter_code
_entity_poly.pdbx_strand_id
1 'polypeptide(L)' 'MARLGIRDVDLEETFSRSSGPGGQNVNKVATAVTLRHRPSGISVTAQDSRSQAMNRKLARQRLLDAI' A
#
# COMPACT_ATOMS: atom_id res chain seq x y z
N MET A 1 10.33 6.39 -12.18
CA MET A 1 10.05 7.52 -11.25
C MET A 1 9.97 8.88 -11.96
N ALA A 2 10.84 9.24 -12.91
CA ALA A 2 10.79 10.56 -13.56
C ALA A 2 9.88 10.69 -14.81
N ARG A 3 9.27 9.60 -15.30
CA ARG A 3 8.50 9.61 -16.57
C ARG A 3 7.02 10.00 -16.42
N LEU A 4 6.49 10.05 -15.20
CA LEU A 4 5.07 10.28 -14.89
C LEU A 4 4.81 11.45 -13.92
N GLY A 5 5.85 12.18 -13.51
CA GLY A 5 5.69 13.33 -12.60
C GLY A 5 5.17 12.98 -11.19
N ILE A 6 5.15 11.70 -10.81
CA ILE A 6 4.69 11.26 -9.49
C ILE A 6 5.75 11.69 -8.46
N ARG A 7 5.37 12.59 -7.56
CA ARG A 7 6.19 13.01 -6.43
C ARG A 7 5.76 12.23 -5.19
N ASP A 8 6.69 11.88 -4.30
CA ASP A 8 6.33 11.23 -3.02
C ASP A 8 5.34 12.06 -2.19
N VAL A 9 5.34 13.39 -2.33
CA VAL A 9 4.37 14.29 -1.64
C VAL A 9 2.92 14.13 -2.11
N ASP A 10 2.72 13.51 -3.27
CA ASP A 10 1.41 13.27 -3.86
C ASP A 10 0.86 11.88 -3.53
N LEU A 11 1.65 11.08 -2.80
CA LEU A 11 1.29 9.75 -2.32
C LEU A 11 0.80 9.81 -0.87
N GLU A 12 -0.37 9.26 -0.63
CA GLU A 12 -0.90 9.02 0.71
C GLU A 12 -0.77 7.53 1.04
N GLU A 13 -0.06 7.23 2.13
CA GLU A 13 0.09 5.87 2.67
C GLU A 13 -0.79 5.70 3.91
N THR A 14 -1.64 4.69 3.89
CA THR A 14 -2.49 4.29 5.03
C THR A 14 -2.19 2.85 5.42
N PHE A 15 -2.11 2.59 6.72
CA PHE A 15 -1.89 1.25 7.26
C PHE A 15 -3.16 0.74 7.92
N SER A 16 -3.60 -0.45 7.53
CA SER A 16 -4.78 -1.09 8.09
C SER A 16 -4.43 -2.42 8.73
N ARG A 17 -5.25 -2.79 9.72
CA ARG A 17 -5.22 -4.12 10.34
C ARG A 17 -6.25 -4.97 9.61
N SER A 18 -5.94 -6.24 9.35
CA SER A 18 -6.99 -7.17 8.91
C SER A 18 -7.99 -7.34 10.04
N SER A 19 -9.27 -7.09 9.76
CA SER A 19 -10.38 -7.21 10.71
C SER A 19 -11.22 -8.46 10.41
N GLY A 20 -10.56 -9.60 10.21
CA GLY A 20 -11.21 -10.88 9.85
C GLY A 20 -10.88 -12.00 10.85
N PRO A 21 -11.51 -13.19 10.72
CA PRO A 21 -11.24 -14.38 11.54
C PRO A 21 -9.87 -15.01 11.23
N GLY A 22 -8.84 -14.19 10.97
CA GLY A 22 -7.47 -14.62 10.78
C GLY A 22 -6.77 -14.95 12.10
N GLY A 23 -5.76 -15.81 12.04
CA GLY A 23 -4.97 -16.23 13.21
C GLY A 23 -4.34 -15.04 13.96
N GLN A 24 -4.12 -15.22 15.26
CA GLN A 24 -3.69 -14.19 16.23
C GLN A 24 -2.55 -13.28 15.76
N ASN A 25 -1.66 -13.75 14.87
CA ASN A 25 -0.53 -12.98 14.37
C ASN A 25 -0.91 -11.93 13.30
N VAL A 26 -1.87 -12.24 12.42
CA VAL A 26 -2.29 -11.34 11.32
C VAL A 26 -3.16 -10.19 11.84
N ASN A 27 -3.96 -10.46 12.88
CA ASN A 27 -4.82 -9.45 13.49
C ASN A 27 -4.06 -8.47 14.40
N LYS A 28 -2.84 -8.83 14.85
CA LYS A 28 -2.05 -8.00 15.77
C LYS A 28 -1.16 -6.98 15.05
N VAL A 29 -0.69 -7.28 13.85
CA VAL A 29 0.25 -6.44 13.12
C VAL A 29 -0.45 -5.76 11.95
N ALA A 30 -0.43 -4.43 11.91
CA ALA A 30 -0.95 -3.63 10.80
C ALA A 30 -0.03 -3.74 9.57
N THR A 31 -0.06 -4.87 8.87
CA THR A 31 0.81 -5.14 7.74
C THR A 31 0.22 -4.65 6.42
N ALA A 32 -1.10 -4.50 6.32
CA ALA A 32 -1.73 -4.04 5.08
C ALA A 32 -1.39 -2.57 4.82
N VAL A 33 -0.92 -2.29 3.61
CA VAL A 33 -0.55 -0.95 3.14
C VAL A 33 -1.46 -0.57 1.99
N THR A 34 -2.18 0.54 2.14
CA THR A 34 -2.92 1.18 1.07
C THR A 34 -2.14 2.42 0.63
N LEU A 35 -1.90 2.56 -0.66
CA LEU A 35 -1.19 3.68 -1.27
C LEU A 35 -2.14 4.37 -2.26
N ARG A 36 -2.37 5.67 -2.08
CA ARG A 36 -3.22 6.49 -2.94
C ARG A 36 -2.40 7.59 -3.60
N HIS A 37 -2.51 7.73 -4.91
CA HIS A 37 -1.98 8.88 -5.64
C HIS A 37 -3.08 9.95 -5.74
N ARG A 38 -2.93 11.06 -5.03
CA ARG A 38 -3.97 12.12 -4.97
C ARG A 38 -4.29 12.72 -6.34
N PRO A 39 -3.31 13.04 -7.21
CA PRO A 39 -3.59 13.66 -8.51
C PRO A 39 -4.39 12.77 -9.46
N SER A 40 -4.12 11.45 -9.50
CA SER A 40 -4.87 10.53 -10.37
C SER A 40 -6.11 9.94 -9.71
N GLY A 41 -6.23 10.04 -8.38
CA GLY A 41 -7.29 9.40 -7.61
C GLY A 41 -7.15 7.88 -7.49
N ILE A 42 -6.09 7.28 -8.05
CA ILE A 42 -5.88 5.83 -8.04
C ILE A 42 -5.36 5.41 -6.66
N SER A 43 -5.96 4.36 -6.10
CA SER A 43 -5.53 3.73 -4.85
C SER A 43 -5.31 2.24 -5.04
N VAL A 44 -4.23 1.72 -4.46
CA VAL A 44 -3.90 0.29 -4.46
C VAL A 44 -3.65 -0.18 -3.04
N THR A 45 -3.98 -1.44 -2.77
CA THR A 45 -3.75 -2.07 -1.47
C THR A 45 -2.85 -3.29 -1.63
N ALA A 46 -1.89 -3.44 -0.72
CA ALA A 46 -1.00 -4.58 -0.64
C ALA A 46 -1.02 -5.19 0.77
N GLN A 47 -1.25 -6.49 0.83
CA GLN A 47 -1.31 -7.29 2.07
C GLN A 47 -0.71 -8.69 1.89
N ASP A 48 0.08 -8.86 0.83
CA ASP A 48 0.62 -10.13 0.36
C ASP A 48 1.69 -10.72 1.29
N SER A 49 2.32 -9.87 2.10
CA SER A 49 3.35 -10.25 3.05
C SER A 49 2.95 -9.94 4.48
N ARG A 50 3.55 -10.67 5.42
CA ARG A 50 3.54 -10.36 6.86
C ARG A 50 4.41 -9.14 7.23
N SER A 51 5.12 -8.54 6.27
CA SER A 51 5.98 -7.37 6.49
C SER A 51 5.40 -6.13 5.83
N GLN A 52 5.18 -5.08 6.63
CA GLN A 52 4.72 -3.77 6.17
C GLN A 52 5.68 -3.16 5.14
N ALA A 53 6.99 -3.32 5.32
CA ALA A 53 7.99 -2.79 4.37
C ALA A 53 7.89 -3.47 3.00
N MET A 54 7.67 -4.78 2.98
CA MET A 54 7.48 -5.54 1.74
C MET A 54 6.16 -5.12 1.07
N ASN A 55 5.08 -4.97 1.84
CA ASN A 55 3.79 -4.50 1.33
C ASN A 55 3.86 -3.07 0.81
N ARG A 56 4.64 -2.17 1.42
CA ARG A 56 4.87 -0.80 0.92
C ARG A 56 5.55 -0.83 -0.46
N LYS A 57 6.58 -1.66 -0.63
CA LYS A 57 7.25 -1.81 -1.93
C LYS A 57 6.30 -2.36 -2.99
N LEU A 58 5.47 -3.34 -2.62
CA LEU A 58 4.48 -3.94 -3.50
C LEU A 58 3.38 -2.94 -3.88
N ALA A 59 2.90 -2.14 -2.93
CA ALA A 59 1.91 -1.09 -3.17
C ALA A 59 2.46 -0.03 -4.14
N ARG A 60 3.72 0.40 -3.99
CA ARG A 60 4.35 1.30 -4.97
C ARG A 60 4.43 0.68 -6.36
N GLN A 61 4.84 -0.58 -6.46
CA GLN A 61 4.91 -1.26 -7.76
C GLN A 61 3.53 -1.34 -8.42
N ARG A 62 2.51 -1.79 -7.68
CA ARG A 62 1.12 -1.86 -8.16
C ARG A 62 0.57 -0.51 -8.59
N LEU A 63 0.90 0.56 -7.87
CA LEU A 63 0.46 1.90 -8.21
C LEU A 63 1.11 2.38 -9.52
N LEU A 64 2.40 2.10 -9.70
CA LEU A 64 3.13 2.45 -10.93
C LEU A 64 2.63 1.65 -12.14
N ASP A 65 2.23 0.39 -11.95
CA ASP A 65 1.67 -0.43 -13.03
C ASP A 65 0.23 -0.02 -13.39
N ALA A 66 -0.48 0.63 -12.47
CA ALA A 66 -1.86 1.10 -12.64
C ALA A 66 -1.98 2.52 -13.23
N ILE A 67 -0.87 3.26 -13.33
CA ILE A 67 -0.78 4.63 -13.88
C ILE A 67 -0.11 4.56 -15.26
#